data_AF-A0A6I8LUI1-F1
#
_entry.id   AF-A0A6I8LUI1-F1
#
_cell.length_a   1.000
_cell.length_b   1.000
_cell.length_c   1.000
_cell.angle_alpha   90.00
_cell.angle_beta   90.00
_cell.angle_gamma   90.00
#
_symmetry.space_group_name_H-M   'P 1'
#
loop_
_entity.id
_entity.type
_entity.pdbx_description
1 polymer ?
#
loop_
_entity_poly.entity_id
_entity_poly.type
_entity_poly.pdbx_seq_one_letter_code
_entity_poly.pdbx_strand_id
1 'polypeptide(L)' 'MSAIRVVHGAPDDSELAALVAVLQAIRATRPPEPPRPSAWGDPGWRAREPRAAAGAWRMSGLPH' A
#
# COMPACT_ATOMS: atom_id res chain seq x y z
N MET A 1 15.49 16.03 -10.74
CA MET A 1 15.03 14.66 -10.49
C MET A 1 15.83 14.12 -9.32
N SER A 2 15.22 13.88 -8.15
CA SER A 2 15.95 13.34 -7.00
C SER A 2 15.97 11.82 -7.09
N ALA A 3 17.15 11.22 -7.25
CA ALA A 3 17.32 9.77 -7.26
C ALA A 3 17.49 9.27 -5.82
N ILE A 4 16.73 8.25 -5.42
CA ILE A 4 16.90 7.57 -4.13
C ILE A 4 17.91 6.45 -4.31
N ARG A 5 18.95 6.40 -3.46
CA ARG A 5 19.92 5.30 -3.40
C ARG A 5 19.52 4.33 -2.30
N VAL A 6 19.21 3.10 -2.66
CA VAL A 6 19.01 1.99 -1.70
C VAL A 6 20.38 1.40 -1.37
N VAL A 7 20.67 1.24 -0.08
CA VAL A 7 21.90 0.62 0.42
C VAL A 7 21.51 -0.60 1.23
N HIS A 8 22.19 -1.72 0.98
CA HIS A 8 22.08 -2.91 1.82
C HIS A 8 23.16 -2.87 2.91
N GLY A 9 22.73 -2.81 4.17
CA GLY A 9 23.58 -2.98 5.35
C GLY A 9 23.18 -4.23 6.15
N ALA A 10 24.02 -4.62 7.09
CA ALA A 10 23.75 -5.68 8.06
C ALA A 10 23.79 -5.07 9.47
N PRO A 11 22.70 -4.44 9.93
CA PRO A 11 22.65 -3.83 11.25
C PRO A 11 22.78 -4.91 12.33
N ASP A 12 23.42 -4.56 13.44
CA ASP A 12 23.39 -5.42 14.61
C ASP A 12 22.04 -5.33 15.36
N ASP A 13 21.81 -6.24 16.31
CA ASP A 13 20.56 -6.31 17.06
C ASP A 13 20.27 -5.01 17.85
N SER A 14 21.31 -4.31 18.30
CA SER A 14 21.18 -3.06 19.07
C SER A 14 20.77 -1.90 18.16
N GLU A 15 21.37 -1.80 16.98
CA GLU A 15 21.02 -0.81 15.97
C GLU A 15 19.58 -1.02 15.46
N LEU A 16 19.19 -2.28 15.21
CA LEU A 16 17.83 -2.62 14.82
C LEU A 16 16.82 -2.24 15.92
N ALA A 17 17.13 -2.56 17.18
CA ALA A 17 16.28 -2.20 18.32
C ALA A 17 16.14 -0.67 18.47
N ALA A 18 17.24 0.08 18.31
CA ALA A 18 17.22 1.53 18.37
C ALA A 18 16.33 2.14 17.27
N LEU A 19 16.43 1.66 16.03
CA LEU A 19 15.57 2.11 14.93
C LEU A 19 14.09 1.86 15.22
N VAL A 20 13.76 0.66 15.70
CA VAL A 20 12.37 0.32 16.06
C VAL A 20 11.86 1.23 17.17
N ALA A 21 12.66 1.49 18.20
CA ALA A 21 12.28 2.39 19.30
C ALA A 21 11.96 3.81 18.79
N VAL A 22 12.78 4.35 17.89
CA VAL A 22 12.55 5.66 17.26
C VAL A 22 11.25 5.67 16.45
N LEU A 23 11.02 4.65 15.61
CA LEU A 23 9.79 4.56 14.81
C LEU A 23 8.55 4.47 15.70
N GLN A 24 8.62 3.75 16.82
CA GLN A 24 7.53 3.63 17.79
C GLN A 24 7.28 4.95 18.53
N ALA A 25 8.33 5.69 18.91
CA ALA A 25 8.20 7.02 19.50
C ALA A 25 7.50 8.00 18.55
N ILE A 26 7.89 8.00 17.26
CA ILE A 26 7.24 8.82 16.23
C ILE A 26 5.76 8.42 16.10
N ARG A 27 5.44 7.12 16.06
CA ARG A 27 4.03 6.66 15.98
C ARG A 27 3.21 7.08 17.20
N ALA A 28 3.77 7.01 18.41
CA ALA A 28 3.07 7.37 19.65
C ALA A 28 2.63 8.84 19.68
N THR A 29 3.34 9.72 18.97
CA THR A 29 2.97 11.15 18.86
C THR A 29 1.80 11.42 17.91
N ARG A 30 1.36 10.42 17.13
CA ARG A 30 0.25 10.59 16.18
C ARG A 30 -1.06 10.10 16.80
N PRO A 31 -2.14 10.92 16.80
CA PRO A 31 -3.45 10.43 17.17
C PRO A 31 -3.86 9.27 16.23
N PRO A 32 -4.63 8.29 16.72
CA PRO A 32 -5.11 7.20 15.88
C PRO A 32 -5.94 7.76 14.73
N GLU A 33 -5.57 7.41 13.50
CA GLU A 33 -6.34 7.79 12.32
C GLU A 33 -7.67 7.00 12.35
N PRO A 34 -8.82 7.64 12.06
CA PRO A 34 -10.08 6.92 11.91
C PRO A 34 -9.94 5.85 10.82
N PRO A 35 -10.58 4.67 11.00
CA PRO A 35 -10.53 3.62 10.00
C PRO A 35 -11.09 4.15 8.68
N ARG A 36 -10.25 4.16 7.63
CA ARG A 36 -10.71 4.51 6.29
C ARG A 36 -11.45 3.32 5.68
N PRO A 37 -12.60 3.55 5.01
CA PRO A 37 -13.26 2.49 4.26
C PRO A 37 -12.28 1.89 3.25
N SER A 38 -12.18 0.56 3.22
CA SER A 38 -11.43 -0.12 2.17
C SER A 38 -12.12 0.13 0.84
N ALA A 39 -11.35 0.48 -0.20
CA ALA A 39 -11.86 0.59 -1.56
C ALA A 39 -12.51 -0.73 -2.03
N TRP A 40 -12.04 -1.88 -1.51
CA TRP A 40 -12.61 -3.21 -1.79
C TRP A 40 -13.93 -3.48 -1.06
N GLY A 41 -14.25 -2.70 -0.02
CA GLY A 41 -15.50 -2.81 0.74
C GLY A 41 -16.60 -1.87 0.25
N ASP A 42 -16.33 -1.04 -0.77
CA ASP A 42 -17.29 -0.05 -1.26
C ASP A 42 -18.49 -0.76 -1.94
N PRO A 43 -19.73 -0.56 -1.42
CA PRO A 43 -20.94 -1.14 -2.00
C PRO A 43 -21.17 -0.77 -3.47
N GLY A 44 -20.61 0.35 -3.94
CA GLY A 44 -20.67 0.76 -5.35
C GLY A 44 -20.02 -0.25 -6.31
N TRP A 45 -19.07 -1.07 -5.85
CA TRP A 45 -18.51 -2.17 -6.65
C TRP A 45 -19.48 -3.33 -6.86
N ARG A 46 -20.45 -3.52 -5.95
CA ARG A 46 -21.45 -4.59 -6.07
C ARG A 46 -22.46 -4.33 -7.20
N ALA A 47 -22.56 -3.09 -7.66
CA ALA A 47 -23.55 -2.66 -8.63
C ALA A 47 -23.12 -2.83 -10.10
N ARG A 48 -21.85 -3.18 -10.38
CA ARG A 48 -21.42 -3.54 -11.74
C ARG A 48 -21.44 -5.04 -11.92
N GLU A 49 -22.47 -5.55 -12.56
CA GLU A 49 -22.36 -6.83 -13.25
C GLU A 49 -21.20 -6.71 -14.25
N PRO A 50 -20.13 -7.50 -14.12
CA PRO A 50 -19.11 -7.56 -15.16
C PRO A 50 -19.81 -8.09 -16.40
N ARG A 51 -19.93 -7.27 -17.45
CA ARG A 51 -20.45 -7.72 -18.73
C ARG A 51 -19.43 -8.70 -19.31
N ALA A 52 -19.59 -9.98 -18.98
CA ALA A 52 -18.79 -11.09 -19.51
C ALA A 52 -19.16 -11.31 -20.98
N ALA A 53 -18.87 -10.31 -21.82
CA ALA A 53 -18.94 -10.49 -23.26
C ALA A 53 -17.86 -11.50 -23.67
N ALA A 54 -18.20 -12.42 -24.57
CA ALA A 54 -17.22 -13.34 -25.12
C ALA A 54 -16.03 -12.56 -25.69
N GLY A 55 -14.82 -12.81 -25.17
CA GLY A 55 -13.61 -12.10 -25.57
C GLY A 55 -13.28 -10.80 -24.81
N ALA A 56 -14.03 -10.43 -23.77
CA ALA A 56 -13.75 -9.23 -22.96
C ALA A 56 -12.32 -9.19 -22.38
N TRP A 57 -11.72 -10.34 -22.10
CA TRP A 57 -10.34 -10.46 -21.63
C TRP A 57 -9.28 -10.07 -22.68
N ARG A 58 -9.64 -9.96 -23.97
CA ARG A 58 -8.73 -9.49 -25.03
C ARG A 58 -8.64 -7.96 -25.09
N MET A 59 -9.59 -7.26 -24.48
CA MET A 59 -9.61 -5.80 -24.42
C MET A 59 -8.73 -5.24 -23.29
N SER A 60 -8.29 -6.07 -22.33
CA SER A 60 -7.45 -5.64 -21.21
C SER A 60 -6.00 -5.33 -21.61
N GLY A 61 -5.58 -5.70 -22.82
CA GLY A 61 -4.24 -5.46 -23.35
C GLY A 61 -4.15 -4.32 -24.36
N LEU A 62 -5.23 -3.57 -24.62
CA LEU A 62 -5.16 -2.42 -25.52
C LEU A 62 -4.46 -1.26 -24.81
N PRO A 63 -3.35 -0.73 -25.35
CA PRO A 63 -2.72 0.47 -24.81
C PRO A 63 -3.66 1.67 -24.91
N HIS A 64 -3.63 2.52 -23.88
CA HIS A 64 -4.22 3.86 -23.84
C HIS A 64 -3.19 4.91 -24.25
#